data_AF-A0A356KE25-F1
#
_entry.id   AF-A0A356KE25-F1
#
_cell.length_a   1.000
_cell.length_b   1.000
_cell.length_c   1.000
_cell.angle_alpha   90.00
_cell.angle_beta   90.00
_cell.angle_gamma   90.00
#
_symmetry.space_group_name_H-M   'P 1'
#
loop_
_entity.id
_entity.type
_entity.pdbx_description
1 polymer ?
#
loop_
_entity_poly.entity_id
_entity_poly.type
_entity_poly.pdbx_seq_one_letter_code
_entity_poly.pdbx_strand_id
1 'polypeptide(L)'
;MSSLRPQPSRLLLLLLPLLAGCASQVAAPAQVDRRQIYQRIANTLPQASFGWGERPGVVDMAASTKAEGPLPELPRLKATERGFMVVVDVYRPRQVWIPYSAIESCWTEWQAFPNAVLVPLILVPFQINTAKVVIDVQAVEGFLGGLERDIKRLEQISREIGLGGPWSHAQNVKAKLADDAAVFGAGKLALHVSYATPWFPWWPVGGDAEETAAAFAWAAANPDAPELEPKPTEGGGDGSPPPADER
;
A
#
# COMPACT_ATOMS: atom_id res chain seq x y z
N MET A 1 -21.98 26.29 -46.05
CA MET A 1 -21.12 25.27 -45.40
C MET A 1 -20.52 25.91 -44.16
N SER A 2 -21.20 25.80 -43.02
CA SER A 2 -20.81 26.47 -41.79
C SER A 2 -19.76 25.64 -41.06
N SER A 3 -18.55 26.18 -40.98
CA SER A 3 -17.41 25.67 -40.23
C SER A 3 -17.79 25.48 -38.76
N LEU A 4 -17.94 24.22 -38.32
CA LEU A 4 -17.99 23.84 -36.93
C LEU A 4 -16.59 24.05 -36.32
N ARG A 5 -16.33 25.23 -35.77
CA ARG A 5 -15.18 25.44 -34.88
C ARG A 5 -15.52 24.80 -33.53
N PRO A 6 -14.78 23.78 -33.07
CA PRO A 6 -15.03 23.19 -31.76
C PRO A 6 -14.75 24.23 -30.67
N GLN A 7 -15.74 24.51 -29.83
CA GLN A 7 -15.58 25.39 -28.67
C GLN A 7 -14.67 24.70 -27.63
N PRO A 8 -13.61 25.36 -27.15
CA PRO A 8 -12.64 24.76 -26.23
C PRO A 8 -13.26 24.35 -24.89
N SER A 9 -14.36 24.98 -24.47
CA SER A 9 -15.10 24.66 -23.24
C SER A 9 -15.74 23.27 -23.25
N ARG A 10 -16.17 22.76 -24.42
CA ARG A 10 -16.76 21.41 -24.53
C ARG A 10 -15.69 20.32 -24.48
N LEU A 11 -14.50 20.61 -25.00
CA LEU A 11 -13.35 19.71 -24.96
C LEU A 11 -12.81 19.57 -23.52
N LEU A 12 -12.81 20.67 -22.75
CA LEU A 12 -12.40 20.69 -21.33
C LEU A 12 -13.39 19.93 -20.43
N LEU A 13 -14.69 20.01 -20.70
CA LEU A 13 -15.73 19.22 -20.00
C LEU A 13 -15.69 17.73 -20.35
N LEU A 14 -15.26 17.35 -21.56
CA LEU A 14 -15.06 15.95 -21.96
C LEU A 14 -13.76 15.34 -21.40
N LEU A 15 -12.76 16.16 -21.06
CA LEU A 15 -11.51 15.72 -20.43
C LEU A 15 -11.64 15.49 -18.91
N LEU A 16 -12.57 16.16 -18.24
CA LEU A 16 -12.84 15.98 -16.80
C LEU A 16 -13.18 14.53 -16.38
N PRO A 17 -14.05 13.78 -17.07
CA PRO A 17 -14.30 12.37 -16.71
C PRO A 17 -13.10 11.45 -16.97
N LEU A 18 -12.20 11.79 -17.91
CA LEU A 18 -10.96 11.05 -18.12
C LEU A 18 -9.93 11.27 -16.99
N LEU A 19 -10.08 12.35 -16.21
CA LEU A 19 -9.23 12.64 -15.05
C LEU A 19 -9.78 12.08 -13.73
N ALA A 20 -11.05 11.68 -13.70
CA ALA A 20 -11.73 11.28 -12.47
C ALA A 20 -11.25 9.94 -11.90
N GLY A 21 -10.45 9.18 -12.66
CA GLY A 21 -10.06 7.82 -12.28
C GLY A 21 -11.24 6.85 -12.25
N CYS A 22 -10.96 5.56 -12.24
CA CYS A 22 -11.98 4.52 -12.08
C CYS A 22 -11.56 3.62 -10.94
N ALA A 23 -12.49 3.32 -10.03
CA ALA A 23 -12.32 2.32 -8.99
C ALA A 23 -13.29 1.16 -9.23
N SER A 24 -12.78 -0.06 -9.14
CA SER A 24 -13.56 -1.29 -9.26
C SER A 24 -13.22 -2.26 -8.15
N GLN A 25 -14.23 -2.88 -7.56
CA GLN A 25 -14.04 -3.94 -6.59
C GLN A 25 -13.56 -5.22 -7.31
N VAL A 26 -12.58 -5.91 -6.73
CA VAL A 26 -12.02 -7.14 -7.28
C VAL A 26 -12.57 -8.35 -6.53
N ALA A 27 -13.10 -9.31 -7.28
CA ALA A 27 -13.59 -10.57 -6.73
C ALA A 27 -12.45 -11.58 -6.54
N ALA A 28 -12.62 -12.50 -5.60
CA ALA A 28 -11.67 -13.59 -5.42
C ALA A 28 -11.62 -14.50 -6.66
N PRO A 29 -10.44 -14.75 -7.26
CA PRO A 29 -10.29 -15.68 -8.37
C PRO A 29 -10.61 -17.13 -7.95
N ALA A 30 -11.23 -17.91 -8.85
CA ALA A 30 -11.73 -19.25 -8.53
C ALA A 30 -10.62 -20.34 -8.44
N GLN A 31 -9.54 -20.20 -9.22
CA GLN A 31 -8.43 -21.16 -9.25
C GLN A 31 -7.12 -20.41 -9.34
N VAL A 32 -6.24 -20.62 -8.35
CA VAL A 32 -4.93 -19.97 -8.29
C VAL A 32 -3.93 -20.88 -7.58
N ASP A 33 -2.67 -20.77 -7.97
CA ASP A 33 -1.57 -21.34 -7.19
C ASP A 33 -1.38 -20.53 -5.90
N ARG A 34 -1.70 -21.16 -4.77
CA ARG A 34 -1.62 -20.57 -3.42
C ARG A 34 -0.22 -20.03 -3.10
N ARG A 35 0.84 -20.72 -3.56
CA ARG A 35 2.21 -20.27 -3.33
C ARG A 35 2.49 -18.96 -4.04
N GLN A 36 1.99 -18.79 -5.26
CA GLN A 36 2.13 -17.56 -6.02
C GLN A 36 1.37 -16.40 -5.37
N ILE A 37 0.19 -16.66 -4.77
CA ILE A 37 -0.57 -15.65 -4.03
C ILE A 37 0.25 -15.10 -2.87
N TYR A 38 0.69 -15.95 -1.94
CA TYR A 38 1.38 -15.48 -0.75
C TYR A 38 2.74 -14.87 -1.08
N GLN A 39 3.43 -15.40 -2.10
CA GLN A 39 4.67 -14.80 -2.59
C GLN A 39 4.42 -13.42 -3.20
N ARG A 40 3.34 -13.24 -3.97
CA ARG A 40 2.97 -11.93 -4.51
C ARG A 40 2.63 -10.95 -3.39
N ILE A 41 1.82 -11.37 -2.41
CA ILE A 41 1.52 -10.54 -1.24
C ILE A 41 2.85 -10.15 -0.56
N ALA A 42 3.71 -11.11 -0.20
CA ALA A 42 4.99 -10.84 0.45
C ALA A 42 5.88 -9.84 -0.33
N ASN A 43 5.94 -9.94 -1.66
CA ASN A 43 6.74 -9.06 -2.51
C ASN A 43 6.18 -7.62 -2.58
N THR A 44 4.90 -7.44 -2.33
CA THR A 44 4.22 -6.13 -2.44
C THR A 44 4.16 -5.37 -1.11
N LEU A 45 4.26 -6.08 0.02
CA LEU A 45 4.27 -5.47 1.37
C LEU A 45 5.28 -4.34 1.57
N PRO A 46 6.53 -4.39 1.04
CA PRO A 46 7.48 -3.31 1.22
C PRO A 46 7.06 -1.98 0.58
N GLN A 47 6.16 -2.03 -0.41
CA GLN A 47 5.65 -0.84 -1.12
C GLN A 47 4.29 -0.40 -0.57
N ALA A 48 3.69 -1.19 0.34
CA ALA A 48 2.37 -0.93 0.86
C ALA A 48 2.38 0.27 1.82
N SER A 49 1.43 1.18 1.64
CA SER A 49 1.30 2.40 2.44
C SER A 49 -0.15 2.69 2.75
N PHE A 50 -0.41 3.25 3.93
CA PHE A 50 -1.74 3.74 4.28
C PHE A 50 -2.03 5.14 3.75
N GLY A 51 -1.08 5.79 3.06
CA GLY A 51 -1.32 7.04 2.33
C GLY A 51 -1.40 8.30 3.18
N TRP A 52 -0.95 8.28 4.45
CA TRP A 52 -0.89 9.48 5.31
C TRP A 52 0.38 10.35 5.09
N GLY A 53 1.21 9.97 4.12
CA GLY A 53 2.45 10.68 3.75
C GLY A 53 3.66 10.29 4.59
N GLU A 54 4.80 10.89 4.28
CA GLU A 54 6.05 10.65 5.00
C GLU A 54 6.10 11.38 6.34
N ARG A 55 6.76 10.75 7.31
CA ARG A 55 6.99 11.31 8.63
C ARG A 55 7.99 12.48 8.55
N PRO A 56 7.74 13.61 9.23
CA PRO A 56 8.68 14.73 9.23
C PRO A 56 10.01 14.34 9.92
N GLY A 57 11.16 14.66 9.32
CA GLY A 57 12.48 14.32 9.89
C GLY A 57 12.77 14.91 11.28
N VAL A 58 12.06 15.98 11.67
CA VAL A 58 12.10 16.53 13.04
C VAL A 58 11.60 15.51 14.08
N VAL A 59 10.71 14.61 13.69
CA VAL A 59 10.21 13.53 14.56
C VAL A 59 11.34 12.56 14.89
N ASP A 60 12.17 12.19 13.92
CA ASP A 60 13.33 11.33 14.14
C ASP A 60 14.36 11.98 15.05
N MET A 61 14.61 13.28 14.87
CA MET A 61 15.49 14.05 15.75
C MET A 61 14.96 14.12 17.19
N ALA A 62 13.66 14.37 17.37
CA ALA A 62 13.01 14.44 18.68
C ALA A 62 13.03 13.10 19.41
N ALA A 63 12.83 12.01 18.66
CA ALA A 63 12.90 10.64 19.17
C ALA A 63 14.33 10.27 19.62
N SER A 64 15.34 10.71 18.88
CA SER A 64 16.76 10.50 19.22
C SER A 64 17.22 11.29 20.45
N THR A 65 16.81 12.56 20.58
CA THR A 65 17.21 13.43 21.70
C THR A 65 16.59 13.04 23.04
N LYS A 66 15.43 12.37 23.06
CA LYS A 66 14.74 11.98 24.30
C LYS A 66 15.17 10.62 24.87
N ALA A 67 16.29 10.05 24.41
CA ALA A 67 16.79 8.75 24.86
C ALA A 67 15.77 7.60 24.72
N GLU A 68 14.79 7.74 23.84
CA GLU A 68 13.80 6.70 23.51
C GLU A 68 14.44 5.53 22.70
N GLY A 69 15.77 5.45 22.66
CA GLY A 69 16.54 4.44 21.95
C GLY A 69 16.58 4.64 20.42
N PRO A 70 17.48 3.91 19.73
CA PRO A 70 17.51 3.87 18.27
C PRO A 70 16.18 3.37 17.70
N LEU A 71 15.93 3.64 16.41
CA LEU A 71 14.78 3.07 15.70
C LEU A 71 14.82 1.54 15.84
N PRO A 72 13.67 0.89 16.12
CA PRO A 72 13.63 -0.56 16.23
C PRO A 72 14.04 -1.19 14.91
N GLU A 73 14.93 -2.18 14.95
CA GLU A 73 15.22 -2.98 13.77
C GLU A 73 13.99 -3.83 13.45
N LEU A 74 13.34 -3.52 12.34
CA LEU A 74 12.09 -4.16 11.96
C LEU A 74 12.40 -5.54 11.38
N PRO A 75 11.72 -6.61 11.84
CA PRO A 75 11.83 -7.94 11.24
C PRO A 75 11.55 -7.91 9.74
N ARG A 76 11.98 -8.92 8.98
CA ARG A 76 11.56 -9.01 7.56
C ARG A 76 10.03 -9.14 7.48
N LEU A 77 9.40 -8.35 6.61
CA LEU A 77 7.99 -8.48 6.30
C LEU A 77 7.72 -9.90 5.79
N LYS A 78 6.65 -10.50 6.30
CA LYS A 78 6.24 -11.86 5.96
C LYS A 78 4.75 -11.87 5.65
N ALA A 79 4.40 -12.63 4.63
CA ALA A 79 3.04 -13.10 4.41
C ALA A 79 3.04 -14.62 4.69
N THR A 80 2.06 -15.08 5.44
CA THR A 80 1.79 -16.50 5.71
C THR A 80 0.36 -16.78 5.28
N GLU A 81 -0.12 -17.99 5.48
CA GLU A 81 -1.49 -18.41 5.18
C GLU A 81 -2.54 -17.75 6.07
N ARG A 82 -2.15 -17.28 7.26
CA ARG A 82 -3.07 -16.67 8.23
C ARG A 82 -3.17 -15.15 8.15
N GLY A 83 -2.22 -14.52 7.48
CA GLY A 83 -2.10 -13.07 7.46
C GLY A 83 -0.72 -12.59 7.07
N PHE A 84 -0.52 -11.29 7.22
CA PHE A 84 0.68 -10.59 6.78
C PHE A 84 1.10 -9.51 7.76
N MET A 85 2.39 -9.16 7.73
CA MET A 85 2.91 -8.02 8.47
C MET A 85 2.96 -6.78 7.59
N VAL A 86 2.52 -5.64 8.11
CA VAL A 86 2.68 -4.33 7.47
C VAL A 86 3.41 -3.38 8.40
N VAL A 87 4.19 -2.45 7.83
CA VAL A 87 4.78 -1.36 8.59
C VAL A 87 3.76 -0.23 8.71
N VAL A 88 3.48 0.17 9.94
CA VAL A 88 2.75 1.39 10.27
C VAL A 88 3.79 2.41 10.72
N ASP A 89 4.08 3.39 9.87
CA ASP A 89 5.01 4.48 10.17
C ASP A 89 4.25 5.80 10.35
N VAL A 90 4.00 6.17 11.62
CA VAL A 90 3.31 7.40 12.00
C VAL A 90 4.17 8.22 12.95
N TYR A 91 4.48 7.67 14.12
CA TYR A 91 5.46 8.28 15.04
C TYR A 91 6.80 7.55 15.01
N ARG A 92 6.78 6.26 15.36
CA ARG A 92 7.89 5.32 15.19
C ARG A 92 7.37 4.15 14.37
N PRO A 93 8.14 3.66 13.39
CA PRO A 93 7.69 2.56 12.56
C PRO A 93 7.51 1.31 13.43
N ARG A 94 6.36 0.67 13.31
CA ARG A 94 6.04 -0.59 13.96
C ARG A 94 5.50 -1.58 12.96
N GLN A 95 5.68 -2.86 13.23
CA GLN A 95 5.00 -3.90 12.48
C GLN A 95 3.69 -4.27 13.15
N VAL A 96 2.64 -4.37 12.34
CA VAL A 96 1.36 -4.89 12.79
C VAL A 96 1.01 -6.13 11.97
N TRP A 97 0.61 -7.17 12.68
CA TRP A 97 0.07 -8.38 12.08
C TRP A 97 -1.39 -8.14 11.68
N ILE A 98 -1.71 -8.38 10.41
CA ILE A 98 -3.06 -8.27 9.88
C ILE A 98 -3.51 -9.65 9.43
N PRO A 99 -4.51 -10.26 10.11
CA PRO A 99 -5.09 -11.51 9.65
C PRO A 99 -5.88 -11.28 8.35
N TYR A 100 -5.89 -12.26 7.44
CA TYR A 100 -6.66 -12.12 6.20
C TYR A 100 -8.17 -12.01 6.44
N SER A 101 -8.65 -12.56 7.56
CA SER A 101 -10.05 -12.40 8.00
C SER A 101 -10.44 -10.96 8.34
N ALA A 102 -9.47 -10.05 8.55
CA ALA A 102 -9.74 -8.63 8.76
C ALA A 102 -9.89 -7.86 7.44
N ILE A 103 -9.62 -8.48 6.29
CA ILE A 103 -9.84 -7.85 4.98
C ILE A 103 -11.32 -7.93 4.64
N GLU A 104 -11.93 -6.77 4.40
CA GLU A 104 -13.36 -6.69 4.03
C GLU A 104 -13.55 -6.67 2.52
N SER A 105 -12.73 -5.88 1.82
CA SER A 105 -12.82 -5.76 0.36
C SER A 105 -11.50 -5.35 -0.27
N CYS A 106 -11.33 -5.73 -1.53
CA CYS A 106 -10.18 -5.34 -2.34
C CYS A 106 -10.66 -4.56 -3.56
N TRP A 107 -9.96 -3.50 -3.89
CA TRP A 107 -10.30 -2.61 -5.00
C TRP A 107 -9.07 -2.36 -5.85
N THR A 108 -9.31 -2.10 -7.12
CA THR A 108 -8.33 -1.52 -8.04
C THR A 108 -8.79 -0.14 -8.39
N GLU A 109 -7.91 0.83 -8.23
CA GLU A 109 -8.11 2.20 -8.67
C GLU A 109 -7.07 2.54 -9.72
N TRP A 110 -7.52 3.15 -10.80
CA TRP A 110 -6.65 3.74 -11.80
C TRP A 110 -6.77 5.26 -11.74
N GLN A 111 -5.64 5.95 -11.76
CA GLN A 111 -5.56 7.41 -11.86
C GLN A 111 -4.55 7.81 -12.93
N ALA A 112 -4.95 8.77 -13.79
CA ALA A 112 -4.01 9.41 -14.70
C ALA A 112 -2.92 10.14 -13.90
N PHE A 113 -1.66 9.98 -14.29
CA PHE A 113 -0.59 10.73 -13.64
C PHE A 113 -0.86 12.24 -13.80
N PRO A 114 -0.76 13.06 -12.74
CA PRO A 114 -1.14 14.47 -12.77
C PRO A 114 -0.14 15.29 -13.60
N ASN A 115 -0.27 15.23 -14.93
CA ASN A 115 0.58 15.92 -15.90
C ASN A 115 -0.13 17.09 -16.58
N ALA A 116 -1.02 17.80 -15.86
CA ALA A 116 -1.65 19.02 -16.37
C ALA A 116 -0.63 20.12 -16.75
N VAL A 117 0.58 20.09 -16.18
CA VAL A 117 1.68 21.02 -16.50
C VAL A 117 2.52 20.57 -17.70
N LEU A 118 2.54 19.26 -18.01
CA LEU A 118 3.35 18.67 -19.08
C LEU A 118 2.54 18.38 -20.37
N VAL A 119 1.32 18.91 -20.48
CA VAL A 119 0.42 18.72 -21.63
C VAL A 119 1.06 19.02 -23.02
N PRO A 120 2.05 19.92 -23.18
CA PRO A 120 2.75 20.07 -24.47
C PRO A 120 3.87 19.04 -24.69
N LEU A 121 4.37 18.39 -23.63
CA LEU A 121 5.44 17.40 -23.62
C LEU A 121 4.85 15.98 -23.54
N ILE A 122 3.94 15.68 -24.46
CA ILE A 122 3.33 14.35 -24.66
C ILE A 122 4.42 13.39 -25.13
N LEU A 123 5.17 12.78 -24.21
CA LEU A 123 6.13 11.74 -24.59
C LEU A 123 6.16 10.53 -23.67
N VAL A 124 5.52 10.57 -22.49
CA VAL A 124 5.38 9.34 -21.70
C VAL A 124 3.97 9.20 -21.09
N PRO A 125 3.14 8.29 -21.61
CA PRO A 125 1.86 7.96 -20.99
C PRO A 125 2.16 7.14 -19.73
N PHE A 126 2.12 7.80 -18.57
CA PHE A 126 2.16 7.11 -17.29
C PHE A 126 0.81 7.20 -16.61
N GLN A 127 0.44 6.09 -15.99
CA GLN A 127 -0.69 6.00 -15.09
C GLN A 127 -0.30 5.32 -13.80
N ILE A 128 -1.01 5.66 -12.73
CA ILE A 128 -0.86 5.02 -11.43
C ILE A 128 -2.03 4.07 -11.25
N ASN A 129 -1.72 2.78 -11.19
CA ASN A 129 -2.65 1.75 -10.81
C ASN A 129 -2.44 1.43 -9.32
N THR A 130 -3.48 1.47 -8.51
CA THR A 130 -3.40 1.23 -7.09
C THR A 130 -4.29 0.05 -6.70
N ALA A 131 -3.71 -0.96 -6.07
CA ALA A 131 -4.47 -1.95 -5.33
C ALA A 131 -4.79 -1.38 -3.94
N LYS A 132 -6.07 -1.29 -3.59
CA LYS A 132 -6.53 -0.91 -2.25
C LYS A 132 -7.07 -2.14 -1.53
N VAL A 133 -6.49 -2.46 -0.38
CA VAL A 133 -6.94 -3.52 0.52
C VAL A 133 -7.62 -2.85 1.71
N VAL A 134 -8.94 -2.96 1.79
CA VAL A 134 -9.74 -2.37 2.86
C VAL A 134 -9.75 -3.33 4.04
N ILE A 135 -9.21 -2.88 5.16
CA ILE A 135 -9.03 -3.64 6.38
C ILE A 135 -9.97 -3.10 7.45
N ASP A 136 -10.66 -3.99 8.15
CA ASP A 136 -11.32 -3.69 9.40
C ASP A 136 -10.28 -3.55 10.52
N VAL A 137 -9.97 -2.31 10.90
CA VAL A 137 -8.96 -2.04 11.92
C VAL A 137 -9.45 -2.35 13.34
N GLN A 138 -10.73 -2.62 13.55
CA GLN A 138 -11.25 -3.09 14.83
C GLN A 138 -10.95 -4.58 15.03
N ALA A 139 -10.88 -5.35 13.95
CA ALA A 139 -10.48 -6.76 13.97
C ALA A 139 -8.96 -6.96 14.14
N VAL A 140 -8.17 -5.89 14.02
CA VAL A 140 -6.71 -5.93 14.19
C VAL A 140 -6.32 -5.49 15.60
N GLU A 141 -5.84 -6.45 16.40
CA GLU A 141 -5.52 -6.23 17.81
C GLU A 141 -4.50 -5.09 17.99
N GLY A 142 -4.85 -4.12 18.83
CA GLY A 142 -3.95 -3.03 19.21
C GLY A 142 -3.69 -1.98 18.13
N PHE A 143 -4.25 -2.09 16.92
CA PHE A 143 -3.99 -1.18 15.81
C PHE A 143 -4.42 0.26 16.15
N LEU A 144 -5.70 0.46 16.47
CA LEU A 144 -6.27 1.77 16.78
C LEU A 144 -5.64 2.39 18.03
N GLY A 145 -5.51 1.61 19.10
CA GLY A 145 -4.88 2.08 20.34
C GLY A 145 -3.40 2.45 20.17
N GLY A 146 -2.68 1.80 19.25
CA GLY A 146 -1.34 2.21 18.85
C GLY A 146 -1.36 3.54 18.08
N LEU A 147 -2.27 3.66 17.11
CA LEU A 147 -2.37 4.84 16.24
C LEU A 147 -2.77 6.10 17.02
N GLU A 148 -3.72 6.00 17.94
CA GLU A 148 -4.11 7.12 18.80
C GLU A 148 -2.97 7.61 19.69
N ARG A 149 -2.14 6.68 20.20
CA ARG A 149 -0.95 7.03 20.99
C ARG A 149 0.07 7.78 20.16
N ASP A 150 0.32 7.33 18.92
CA ASP A 150 1.24 8.01 18.01
C ASP A 150 0.77 9.41 17.66
N ILE A 151 -0.51 9.58 17.33
CA ILE A 151 -1.09 10.89 17.02
C ILE A 151 -0.95 11.83 18.23
N LYS A 152 -1.34 11.37 19.43
CA LYS A 152 -1.19 12.17 20.66
C LYS A 152 0.27 12.57 20.90
N ARG A 153 1.21 11.66 20.63
CA ARG A 153 2.64 11.92 20.78
C ARG A 153 3.16 12.95 19.78
N LEU A 154 2.79 12.86 18.52
CA LEU A 154 3.14 13.84 17.48
C LEU A 154 2.61 15.24 17.83
N GLU A 155 1.37 15.33 18.30
CA GLU A 155 0.78 16.60 18.75
C GLU A 155 1.52 17.17 19.97
N GLN A 156 1.94 16.33 20.90
CA GLN A 156 2.76 16.74 22.04
C GLN A 156 4.14 17.27 21.58
N ILE A 157 4.82 16.55 20.69
CA ILE A 157 6.14 16.97 20.15
C ILE A 157 6.02 18.33 19.45
N SER A 158 4.95 18.56 18.71
CA SER A 158 4.71 19.86 18.08
C SER A 158 4.60 21.00 19.11
N ARG A 159 3.94 20.78 20.24
CA ARG A 159 3.86 21.76 21.34
C ARG A 159 5.22 22.01 22.01
N GLU A 160 6.04 20.98 22.11
CA GLU A 160 7.37 21.06 22.75
C GLU A 160 8.38 21.81 21.88
N ILE A 161 8.37 21.57 20.56
CA ILE A 161 9.37 22.11 19.63
C ILE A 161 8.87 23.39 18.92
N GLY A 162 7.56 23.67 18.98
CA GLY A 162 6.95 24.83 18.35
C GLY A 162 6.90 24.75 16.82
N LEU A 163 7.13 23.56 16.25
CA LEU A 163 7.12 23.32 14.81
C LEU A 163 5.81 22.64 14.37
N GLY A 164 5.23 23.14 13.28
CA GLY A 164 3.97 22.63 12.74
C GLY A 164 4.07 21.28 12.03
N GLY A 165 5.27 20.78 11.72
CA GLY A 165 5.47 19.54 10.96
C GLY A 165 4.82 18.31 11.61
N PRO A 166 5.17 17.94 12.87
CA PRO A 166 4.58 16.79 13.55
C PRO A 166 3.05 16.90 13.71
N TRP A 167 2.54 18.10 14.00
CA TRP A 167 1.09 18.32 14.12
C TRP A 167 0.38 18.16 12.78
N SER A 168 0.94 18.70 11.70
CA SER A 168 0.42 18.54 10.34
C SER A 168 0.34 17.07 9.93
N HIS A 169 1.41 16.30 10.20
CA HIS A 169 1.40 14.87 9.94
C HIS A 169 0.34 14.13 10.78
N ALA A 170 0.16 14.48 12.06
CA ALA A 170 -0.91 13.94 12.88
C ALA A 170 -2.31 14.26 12.32
N GLN A 171 -2.51 15.46 11.75
CA GLN A 171 -3.76 15.81 11.07
C GLN A 171 -3.94 15.03 9.76
N ASN A 172 -2.88 14.78 9.00
CA ASN A 172 -2.95 13.95 7.78
C ASN A 172 -3.40 12.52 8.11
N VAL A 173 -2.88 11.94 9.19
CA VAL A 173 -3.31 10.61 9.66
C VAL A 173 -4.78 10.62 10.06
N LYS A 174 -5.23 11.63 10.82
CA LYS A 174 -6.64 11.80 11.20
C LYS A 174 -7.55 11.98 9.99
N ALA A 175 -7.14 12.82 9.04
CA ALA A 175 -7.86 13.05 7.79
C ALA A 175 -7.98 11.74 7.01
N LYS A 176 -6.89 10.98 6.85
CA LYS A 176 -6.93 9.69 6.16
C LYS A 176 -7.89 8.69 6.81
N LEU A 177 -7.89 8.61 8.14
CA LEU A 177 -8.86 7.77 8.87
C LEU A 177 -10.30 8.21 8.63
N ALA A 178 -10.56 9.51 8.61
CA ALA A 178 -11.89 10.06 8.36
C ALA A 178 -12.33 9.85 6.91
N ASP A 179 -11.42 10.05 5.94
CA ASP A 179 -11.66 9.88 4.51
C ASP A 179 -11.97 8.40 4.19
N ASP A 180 -11.17 7.48 4.72
CA ASP A 180 -11.44 6.04 4.55
C ASP A 180 -12.74 5.63 5.24
N ALA A 181 -13.02 6.16 6.42
CA ALA A 181 -14.27 5.89 7.12
C ALA A 181 -15.49 6.42 6.35
N ALA A 182 -15.34 7.54 5.63
CA ALA A 182 -16.40 8.10 4.80
C ALA A 182 -16.64 7.27 3.53
N VAL A 183 -15.60 6.68 2.94
CA VAL A 183 -15.69 5.88 1.70
C VAL A 183 -16.10 4.43 1.97
N PHE A 184 -15.50 3.80 2.98
CA PHE A 184 -15.63 2.35 3.23
C PHE A 184 -16.43 2.01 4.49
N GLY A 185 -16.69 2.99 5.37
CA GLY A 185 -17.43 2.80 6.62
C GLY A 185 -16.55 2.93 7.86
N ALA A 186 -17.20 3.15 9.01
CA ALA A 186 -16.50 3.38 10.27
C ALA A 186 -15.61 2.19 10.67
N GLY A 187 -14.37 2.47 11.09
CA GLY A 187 -13.41 1.43 11.48
C GLY A 187 -12.75 0.71 10.30
N LYS A 188 -12.88 1.23 9.09
CA LYS A 188 -12.19 0.71 7.89
C LYS A 188 -11.02 1.59 7.51
N LEU A 189 -9.96 0.98 7.03
CA LEU A 189 -8.75 1.66 6.57
C LEU A 189 -8.22 0.97 5.32
N ALA A 190 -7.89 1.74 4.29
CA ALA A 190 -7.33 1.22 3.05
C ALA A 190 -5.80 1.19 3.12
N LEU A 191 -5.23 0.02 2.81
CA LEU A 191 -3.82 -0.15 2.49
C LEU A 191 -3.64 -0.05 0.97
N HIS A 192 -2.72 0.79 0.52
CA HIS A 192 -2.50 1.13 -0.88
C HIS A 192 -1.19 0.50 -1.37
N VAL A 193 -1.22 -0.15 -2.52
CA VAL A 193 -0.03 -0.58 -3.26
C VAL A 193 -0.11 0.01 -4.66
N SER A 194 0.75 0.97 -4.96
CA SER A 194 0.71 1.74 -6.19
C SER A 194 1.79 1.30 -7.18
N TYR A 195 1.38 1.16 -8.44
CA TYR A 195 2.19 0.73 -9.57
C TYR A 195 2.19 1.81 -10.64
N ALA A 196 3.37 2.30 -10.99
CA ALA A 196 3.54 3.14 -12.17
C ALA A 196 3.59 2.25 -13.41
N THR A 197 2.68 2.48 -14.36
CA THR A 197 2.64 1.71 -15.60
C THR A 197 2.74 2.61 -16.84
N PRO A 198 3.51 2.22 -17.87
CA PRO A 198 3.73 3.02 -19.08
C PRO A 198 2.59 2.82 -20.09
N TRP A 199 1.35 3.03 -19.65
CA TRP A 199 0.16 2.88 -20.48
C TRP A 199 -0.63 4.18 -20.56
N PHE A 200 -1.37 4.33 -21.66
CA PHE A 200 -2.20 5.50 -21.90
C PHE A 200 -3.29 5.62 -20.83
N PRO A 201 -3.49 6.83 -20.28
CA PRO A 201 -4.43 7.03 -19.18
C PRO A 201 -5.88 6.64 -19.53
N TRP A 202 -6.30 6.69 -20.78
CA TRP A 202 -7.66 6.26 -21.14
C TRP A 202 -7.83 4.73 -21.28
N TRP A 203 -6.78 3.93 -21.07
CA TRP A 203 -6.83 2.48 -21.18
C TRP A 203 -6.65 1.82 -19.80
N PRO A 204 -7.73 1.33 -19.17
CA PRO A 204 -7.64 0.66 -17.88
C PRO A 204 -6.92 -0.68 -18.06
N VAL A 205 -5.67 -0.76 -17.59
CA VAL A 205 -4.93 -2.02 -17.47
C VAL A 205 -4.85 -2.34 -15.99
N GLY A 206 -5.56 -3.37 -15.54
CA GLY A 206 -5.50 -3.79 -14.14
C GLY A 206 -4.11 -4.31 -13.75
N GLY A 207 -3.50 -5.14 -14.60
CA GLY A 207 -2.09 -5.54 -14.51
C GLY A 207 -1.67 -5.98 -13.10
N ASP A 208 -0.50 -5.53 -12.64
CA ASP A 208 0.03 -5.89 -11.32
C ASP A 208 -0.88 -5.45 -10.16
N ALA A 209 -1.60 -4.34 -10.29
CA ALA A 209 -2.52 -3.87 -9.25
C ALA A 209 -3.73 -4.81 -9.12
N GLU A 210 -4.31 -5.23 -10.24
CA GLU A 210 -5.40 -6.20 -10.26
C GLU A 210 -4.95 -7.57 -9.74
N GLU A 211 -3.79 -8.06 -10.15
CA GLU A 211 -3.23 -9.31 -9.64
C GLU A 211 -2.96 -9.24 -8.13
N THR A 212 -2.52 -8.09 -7.63
CA THR A 212 -2.31 -7.87 -6.19
C THR A 212 -3.63 -7.83 -5.44
N ALA A 213 -4.60 -7.05 -5.91
CA ALA A 213 -5.93 -6.98 -5.31
C ALA A 213 -6.64 -8.35 -5.32
N ALA A 214 -6.51 -9.11 -6.42
CA ALA A 214 -7.04 -10.46 -6.55
C ALA A 214 -6.35 -11.45 -5.59
N ALA A 215 -5.03 -11.34 -5.40
CA ALA A 215 -4.29 -12.14 -4.43
C ALA A 215 -4.79 -11.90 -3.00
N PHE A 216 -4.95 -10.64 -2.60
CA PHE A 216 -5.53 -10.29 -1.30
C PHE A 216 -7.00 -10.73 -1.18
N ALA A 217 -7.81 -10.58 -2.25
CA ALA A 217 -9.21 -11.01 -2.25
C ALA A 217 -9.34 -12.53 -2.09
N TRP A 218 -8.47 -13.30 -2.75
CA TRP A 218 -8.43 -14.75 -2.57
C TRP A 218 -8.04 -15.13 -1.13
N ALA A 219 -7.02 -14.48 -0.57
CA ALA A 219 -6.56 -14.76 0.79
C ALA A 219 -7.63 -14.40 1.84
N ALA A 220 -8.35 -13.29 1.62
CA ALA A 220 -9.49 -12.89 2.45
C ALA A 220 -10.66 -13.89 2.38
N ALA A 221 -10.91 -14.46 1.19
CA ALA A 221 -11.94 -15.48 1.00
C ALA A 221 -11.56 -16.87 1.55
N ASN A 222 -10.25 -17.11 1.81
CA ASN A 222 -9.73 -18.39 2.26
C ASN A 222 -8.79 -18.23 3.48
N PRO A 223 -9.27 -17.63 4.60
CA PRO A 223 -8.42 -17.32 5.75
C PRO A 223 -7.88 -18.55 6.48
N ASP A 224 -8.56 -19.69 6.33
CA ASP A 224 -8.20 -20.98 6.95
C ASP A 224 -7.55 -21.95 5.95
N ALA A 225 -6.99 -21.43 4.85
CA ALA A 225 -6.30 -22.28 3.87
C ALA A 225 -5.16 -23.07 4.55
N PRO A 226 -5.02 -24.38 4.25
CA PRO A 226 -4.00 -25.21 4.90
C PRO A 226 -2.60 -24.72 4.56
N GLU A 227 -1.70 -24.80 5.54
CA GLU A 227 -0.30 -24.37 5.44
C GLU A 227 0.38 -25.00 4.23
N LEU A 228 1.19 -24.21 3.51
CA LEU A 228 1.91 -24.70 2.35
C LEU A 228 2.99 -25.68 2.80
N GLU A 229 3.08 -26.83 2.13
CA GLU A 229 4.21 -27.73 2.34
C GLU A 229 5.52 -26.98 2.02
N PRO A 230 6.54 -27.10 2.90
CA PRO A 230 7.82 -26.45 2.69
C PRO A 230 8.40 -26.92 1.35
N LYS A 231 8.89 -25.97 0.54
CA LYS A 231 9.54 -26.31 -0.73
C LYS A 231 10.69 -27.29 -0.41
N PRO A 232 10.80 -28.45 -1.09
CA PRO A 232 11.96 -29.30 -0.92
C PRO A 232 13.20 -28.46 -1.20
N THR A 233 14.11 -28.47 -0.24
CA THR A 233 15.38 -27.77 -0.36
C THR A 233 16.12 -28.41 -1.52
N GLU A 234 16.19 -27.73 -2.67
CA GLU A 234 17.11 -28.14 -3.73
C GLU A 234 18.50 -28.22 -3.10
N GLY A 235 19.10 -29.41 -3.22
CA GLY A 235 20.15 -29.89 -2.34
C GLY A 235 21.27 -28.89 -2.09
N GLY A 236 21.67 -28.79 -0.82
CA GLY A 236 23.03 -28.42 -0.48
C GLY A 236 23.97 -29.40 -1.16
N GLY A 237 24.40 -29.07 -2.38
CA GLY A 237 25.64 -29.56 -2.94
C GLY A 237 26.72 -29.12 -1.98
N ASP A 238 27.09 -30.02 -1.08
CA ASP A 238 28.25 -29.90 -0.23
C ASP A 238 29.44 -29.67 -1.16
N GLY A 239 29.88 -28.41 -1.24
CA GLY A 239 30.99 -27.95 -2.07
C GLY A 239 32.32 -28.44 -1.52
N SER A 240 32.41 -29.72 -1.17
CA SER A 240 33.66 -30.40 -0.92
C SER A 240 34.37 -30.55 -2.27
N PRO A 241 35.50 -29.85 -2.50
CA PRO A 241 36.29 -30.11 -3.69
C PRO A 241 36.75 -31.58 -3.65
N PRO A 242 36.80 -32.27 -4.81
CA PRO A 242 37.34 -33.63 -4.85
C PRO A 242 38.78 -33.62 -4.31
N PRO A 243 39.20 -34.63 -3.54
CA PRO A 243 40.56 -34.71 -3.04
C PRO A 243 41.53 -34.68 -4.22
N ALA A 244 42.46 -33.74 -4.17
CA ALA A 244 43.57 -33.68 -5.10
C ALA A 244 44.52 -34.82 -4.77
N ASP A 245 44.44 -35.93 -5.50
CA ASP A 245 45.57 -36.84 -5.69
C ASP A 245 45.36 -37.75 -6.91
N GLU A 246 46.48 -38.01 -7.59
CA GLU A 246 46.70 -38.88 -8.74
C GLU A 246 46.44 -38.31 -10.14
N ARG A 247 47.37 -37.45 -10.60
CA ARG A 247 48.28 -37.76 -11.74
C ARG A 247 49.32 -36.66 -11.99
#